data_AF-A0A7J7KFK2-F1
#
_entry.id   AF-A0A7J7KFK2-F1
#
_cell.length_a   1.000
_cell.length_b   1.000
_cell.length_c   1.000
_cell.angle_alpha   90.00
_cell.angle_beta   90.00
_cell.angle_gamma   90.00
#
_symmetry.space_group_name_H-M   'P 1'
#
loop_
_entity.id
_entity.type
_entity.pdbx_description
1 polymer ?
#
loop_
_entity_poly.entity_id
_entity_poly.type
_entity_poly.pdbx_seq_one_letter_code
_entity_poly.pdbx_strand_id
1 'polypeptide(L)'
;MQRKICCQLWSTTLTREYVTLSLHYFEEDDLKSGLYSNFKKPVVRIDPDLRCAAMLVYGCQLIIFPFKKDAAADGSAVSKSPFAPSYIIDLSKMEEKIHNVVDMQFLQGYYEPTLFILYEPIRTWVGRLPTRKDTCRLATLSLNMQEKVHPVIWSLDNLPYDCQKALPLPKPTGGVLVFTVSSVIYLNQNVPPYAVSLLNAGDHVTNFPMKAQESVAIMLDNSHVCLLSSNQAVISTKSGEIYVMTLCLDNTRAVRNFHFDKAASSVLPSCKFITYYLLKNGILTFFSFE
;
A
#
# COMPACT_ATOMS: atom_id res chain seq x y z
N MET A 1 -6.07 7.61 20.25
CA MET A 1 -6.48 7.73 18.82
C MET A 1 -7.71 6.87 18.61
N GLN A 2 -8.73 7.40 17.93
CA GLN A 2 -9.97 6.68 17.65
C GLN A 2 -9.80 5.74 16.45
N ARG A 3 -10.48 4.58 16.45
CA ARG A 3 -10.46 3.53 15.42
C ARG A 3 -11.84 3.37 14.82
N LYS A 4 -12.24 4.42 14.11
CA LYS A 4 -13.55 4.58 13.49
C LYS A 4 -13.36 4.78 12.01
N ILE A 5 -14.26 4.23 11.21
CA ILE A 5 -14.33 4.49 9.78
C ILE A 5 -15.72 4.99 9.44
N CYS A 6 -15.76 6.08 8.68
CA CYS A 6 -16.98 6.74 8.25
C CYS A 6 -16.96 6.77 6.72
N CYS A 7 -18.04 6.29 6.09
CA CYS A 7 -18.24 6.51 4.67
C CYS A 7 -19.24 7.66 4.49
N GLN A 8 -18.88 8.62 3.64
CA GLN A 8 -19.69 9.81 3.38
C GLN A 8 -19.86 10.02 1.88
N LEU A 9 -21.03 10.50 1.48
CA LEU A 9 -21.35 10.91 0.13
C LEU A 9 -21.60 12.41 0.10
N TRP A 10 -21.10 13.08 -0.95
CA TRP A 10 -21.41 14.49 -1.19
C TRP A 10 -22.74 14.62 -1.92
N SER A 11 -23.72 15.30 -1.32
CA SER A 11 -25.04 15.54 -1.93
C SER A 11 -25.00 16.75 -2.88
N THR A 12 -24.97 16.50 -4.19
CA THR A 12 -24.91 17.56 -5.22
C THR A 12 -26.23 18.28 -5.46
N THR A 13 -27.36 17.63 -5.14
CA THR A 13 -28.66 17.98 -5.74
C THR A 13 -29.64 18.65 -4.77
N LEU A 14 -29.41 18.59 -3.45
CA LEU A 14 -30.36 19.13 -2.46
C LEU A 14 -29.72 19.98 -1.35
N THR A 15 -28.65 19.51 -0.71
CA THR A 15 -28.16 20.15 0.53
C THR A 15 -26.75 20.72 0.45
N ARG A 16 -25.92 20.30 -0.54
CA ARG A 16 -24.47 20.63 -0.57
C ARG A 16 -23.78 20.29 0.75
N GLU A 17 -24.13 19.13 1.30
CA GLU A 17 -23.60 18.62 2.56
C GLU A 17 -23.08 17.20 2.39
N TYR A 18 -22.20 16.79 3.30
CA TYR A 18 -21.78 15.40 3.44
C TYR A 18 -22.86 14.60 4.17
N VAL A 19 -23.34 13.55 3.53
CA VAL A 19 -24.27 12.59 4.12
C VAL A 19 -23.49 11.36 4.55
N THR A 20 -23.55 11.02 5.83
CA THR A 20 -22.95 9.79 6.35
C THR A 20 -23.75 8.58 5.87
N LEU A 21 -23.10 7.72 5.09
CA LEU A 21 -23.68 6.46 4.59
C LEU A 21 -23.53 5.33 5.61
N SER A 22 -22.37 5.26 6.28
CA SER A 22 -22.09 4.26 7.30
C SER A 22 -21.04 4.75 8.29
N LEU A 23 -21.09 4.20 9.50
CA LEU A 23 -20.15 4.48 10.57
C LEU A 23 -19.87 3.18 11.33
N HIS A 24 -18.59 2.79 11.41
CA HIS A 24 -18.17 1.55 12.05
C HIS A 24 -17.11 1.84 13.12
N TYR A 25 -17.19 1.11 14.23
CA TYR A 25 -16.37 1.29 15.42
C TYR A 25 -15.60 0.00 15.71
N PHE A 26 -14.27 0.08 15.85
CA PHE A 26 -13.40 -1.08 16.09
C PHE A 26 -12.45 -0.82 17.26
N GLU A 27 -13.04 -0.49 18.41
CA GLU A 27 -12.31 -0.15 19.64
C GLU A 27 -12.47 -1.19 20.77
N GLU A 28 -13.09 -2.33 20.46
CA GLU A 28 -13.33 -3.44 21.39
C GLU A 28 -12.03 -3.99 21.96
N ASP A 29 -12.07 -4.42 23.23
CA ASP A 29 -10.89 -4.89 23.96
C ASP A 29 -10.30 -6.17 23.36
N ASP A 30 -11.14 -7.05 22.81
CA ASP A 30 -10.70 -8.29 22.16
C ASP A 30 -9.79 -8.02 20.96
N LEU A 31 -10.04 -6.93 20.23
CA LEU A 31 -9.23 -6.52 19.08
C LEU A 31 -7.86 -5.98 19.49
N LYS A 32 -7.71 -5.52 20.73
CA LYS A 32 -6.45 -4.96 21.23
C LYS A 32 -5.38 -6.03 21.43
N SER A 33 -5.75 -7.31 21.50
CA SER A 33 -4.81 -8.42 21.72
C SER A 33 -3.89 -8.17 22.93
N GLY A 34 -4.44 -7.60 24.01
CA GLY A 34 -3.71 -7.26 25.24
C GLY A 34 -2.88 -5.96 25.20
N LEU A 35 -2.86 -5.22 24.08
CA LEU A 35 -2.18 -3.93 23.99
C LEU A 35 -2.99 -2.83 24.68
N TYR A 36 -2.50 -2.36 25.83
CA TYR A 36 -3.13 -1.27 26.58
C TYR A 36 -3.03 0.08 25.84
N SER A 37 -1.88 0.37 25.23
CA SER A 37 -1.67 1.51 24.36
C SER A 37 -1.21 1.04 23.00
N ASN A 38 -1.82 1.58 21.94
CA ASN A 38 -1.42 1.28 20.58
C ASN A 38 -1.34 2.57 19.77
N PHE A 39 -0.11 2.88 19.37
CA PHE A 39 0.28 4.09 18.65
C PHE A 39 0.17 3.95 17.12
N LYS A 40 -0.12 2.74 16.62
CA LYS A 40 -0.36 2.55 15.19
C LYS A 40 -1.71 3.16 14.81
N LYS A 41 -1.64 4.13 13.89
CA LYS A 41 -2.80 4.73 13.24
C LYS A 41 -3.53 3.66 12.41
N PRO A 42 -4.87 3.69 12.34
CA PRO A 42 -5.60 2.83 11.42
C PRO A 42 -5.26 3.22 9.98
N VAL A 43 -5.01 2.23 9.14
CA VAL A 43 -4.68 2.45 7.72
C VAL A 43 -5.82 1.88 6.89
N VAL A 44 -6.38 2.69 6.00
CA VAL A 44 -7.45 2.27 5.08
C VAL A 44 -6.90 2.19 3.67
N ARG A 45 -7.26 1.14 2.94
CA ARG A 45 -6.96 0.92 1.52
C ARG A 45 -8.21 0.46 0.81
N ILE A 46 -8.32 0.82 -0.47
CA ILE A 46 -9.47 0.47 -1.31
C ILE A 46 -8.95 -0.33 -2.49
N ASP A 47 -9.68 -1.37 -2.85
CA ASP A 47 -9.41 -2.18 -4.03
C ASP A 47 -9.59 -1.32 -5.31
N PRO A 48 -8.63 -1.32 -6.25
CA PRO A 48 -8.69 -0.52 -7.47
C PRO A 48 -9.94 -0.76 -8.32
N ASP A 49 -10.49 -1.99 -8.30
CA ASP A 49 -11.71 -2.36 -9.01
C ASP A 49 -12.99 -2.09 -8.17
N LEU A 50 -12.86 -1.37 -7.05
CA LEU A 50 -13.94 -0.98 -6.14
C LEU A 50 -14.80 -2.16 -5.67
N ARG A 51 -14.18 -3.31 -5.39
CA ARG A 51 -14.90 -4.49 -4.85
C ARG A 51 -14.99 -4.46 -3.32
N CYS A 52 -13.96 -3.92 -2.66
CA CYS A 52 -13.92 -3.80 -1.20
C CYS A 52 -12.97 -2.70 -0.71
N ALA A 53 -13.07 -2.38 0.57
CA ALA A 53 -12.03 -1.69 1.32
C ALA A 53 -11.48 -2.59 2.43
N ALA A 54 -10.24 -2.32 2.82
CA ALA A 54 -9.59 -2.96 3.96
C ALA A 54 -9.10 -1.89 4.94
N MET A 55 -9.30 -2.12 6.23
CA MET A 55 -8.76 -1.28 7.30
C MET A 55 -7.91 -2.12 8.24
N LEU A 56 -6.65 -1.74 8.39
CA LEU A 56 -5.75 -2.34 9.36
C LEU A 56 -5.88 -1.58 10.68
N VAL A 57 -6.18 -2.32 11.74
CA VAL A 57 -6.30 -1.81 13.10
C VAL A 57 -5.41 -2.64 14.02
N TYR A 58 -4.88 -1.97 15.05
CA TYR A 58 -3.96 -2.54 16.02
C TYR A 58 -2.66 -3.14 15.46
N GLY A 59 -2.42 -3.05 14.15
CA GLY A 59 -1.24 -3.57 13.47
C GLY A 59 -1.28 -5.05 13.09
N CYS A 60 -2.39 -5.73 13.38
CA CYS A 60 -2.61 -7.16 13.06
C CYS A 60 -4.09 -7.52 12.81
N GLN A 61 -5.05 -6.65 13.12
CA GLN A 61 -6.47 -6.91 12.85
C GLN A 61 -6.85 -6.25 11.52
N LEU A 62 -7.18 -7.06 10.52
CA LEU A 62 -7.54 -6.60 9.18
C LEU A 62 -9.05 -6.69 9.00
N ILE A 63 -9.73 -5.56 8.95
CA ILE A 63 -11.18 -5.49 8.71
C ILE A 63 -11.44 -5.31 7.23
N ILE A 64 -12.30 -6.15 6.66
CA ILE A 64 -12.71 -6.09 5.26
C ILE A 64 -14.14 -5.54 5.17
N PHE A 65 -14.35 -4.59 4.26
CA PHE A 65 -15.64 -3.98 3.93
C PHE A 65 -16.00 -4.31 2.48
N PRO A 66 -16.80 -5.36 2.23
CA PRO A 66 -17.24 -5.69 0.88
C PRO A 66 -18.25 -4.67 0.36
N PHE A 67 -18.10 -4.24 -0.89
CA PHE A 67 -19.05 -3.35 -1.56
C PHE A 67 -20.07 -4.17 -2.34
N LYS A 68 -21.33 -3.75 -2.32
CA LYS A 68 -22.39 -4.38 -3.13
C LYS A 68 -22.31 -3.83 -4.56
N LYS A 69 -22.20 -4.72 -5.54
CA LYS A 69 -22.12 -4.35 -6.97
C LYS A 69 -23.38 -3.65 -7.50
N ASP A 70 -24.54 -3.87 -6.86
CA ASP A 70 -25.85 -3.42 -7.38
C ASP A 70 -26.37 -2.10 -6.79
N ALA A 71 -25.59 -1.41 -5.96
CA ALA A 71 -26.06 -0.16 -5.34
C ALA A 71 -26.27 1.01 -6.35
N ALA A 72 -25.79 0.88 -7.59
CA ALA A 72 -25.87 1.91 -8.62
C ALA A 72 -26.89 1.62 -9.75
N ALA A 73 -27.42 0.39 -9.85
CA ALA A 73 -28.30 0.00 -10.96
C ALA A 73 -29.79 0.07 -10.62
N ASP A 74 -30.16 -0.12 -9.35
CA ASP A 74 -31.56 -0.04 -8.92
C ASP A 74 -31.87 1.38 -8.45
N GLY A 75 -32.56 2.14 -9.29
CA GLY A 75 -33.08 3.50 -9.00
C GLY A 75 -34.09 3.58 -7.83
N SER A 76 -34.20 2.56 -6.98
CA SER A 76 -34.94 2.59 -5.71
C SER A 76 -34.00 2.98 -4.56
N ALA A 77 -33.65 4.27 -4.51
CA ALA A 77 -32.67 4.86 -3.59
C ALA A 77 -33.18 5.03 -2.14
N VAL A 78 -33.92 4.07 -1.59
CA VAL A 78 -34.42 4.16 -0.20
C VAL A 78 -34.32 2.80 0.49
N SER A 79 -33.34 2.65 1.39
CA SER A 79 -33.27 1.66 2.52
C SER A 79 -32.22 0.53 2.53
N LYS A 80 -31.31 0.38 1.56
CA LYS A 80 -30.23 -0.64 1.68
C LYS A 80 -28.85 -0.01 1.76
N SER A 81 -28.12 -0.30 2.85
CA SER A 81 -26.70 0.07 2.99
C SER A 81 -25.89 -0.45 1.79
N PRO A 82 -25.02 0.38 1.18
CA PRO A 82 -24.21 -0.02 0.02
C PRO A 82 -23.12 -1.04 0.37
N PHE A 83 -22.93 -1.32 1.67
CA PHE A 83 -21.95 -2.25 2.19
C PHE A 83 -22.59 -3.60 2.52
N ALA A 84 -21.86 -4.69 2.27
CA ALA A 84 -22.15 -5.96 2.93
C ALA A 84 -21.58 -5.94 4.37
N PRO A 85 -21.98 -6.87 5.25
CA PRO A 85 -21.43 -6.95 6.59
C PRO A 85 -19.90 -7.09 6.54
N SER A 86 -19.20 -6.24 7.28
CA SER A 86 -17.74 -6.34 7.44
C SER A 86 -17.36 -7.58 8.23
N TYR A 87 -16.17 -8.11 7.98
CA TYR A 87 -15.59 -9.19 8.77
C TYR A 87 -14.12 -8.91 9.08
N ILE A 88 -13.60 -9.59 10.11
CA ILE A 88 -12.26 -9.35 10.65
C ILE A 88 -11.40 -10.57 10.35
N ILE A 89 -10.20 -10.31 9.86
CA ILE A 89 -9.13 -11.28 9.66
C ILE A 89 -8.05 -11.00 10.70
N ASP A 90 -7.77 -11.98 11.54
CA ASP A 90 -6.67 -11.91 12.50
C ASP A 90 -5.38 -12.39 11.83
N LEU A 91 -4.56 -11.45 11.36
CA LEU A 91 -3.32 -11.72 10.64
C LEU A 91 -2.31 -12.50 11.48
N SER A 92 -2.41 -12.44 12.81
CA SER A 92 -1.51 -13.14 13.73
C SER A 92 -1.79 -14.64 13.83
N LYS A 93 -3.03 -15.05 13.53
CA LYS A 93 -3.47 -16.45 13.57
C LYS A 93 -3.36 -17.16 12.23
N MET A 94 -3.00 -16.44 11.17
CA MET A 94 -2.69 -17.04 9.88
C MET A 94 -1.44 -17.91 9.96
N GLU A 95 -1.30 -18.87 9.04
CA GLU A 95 -0.15 -19.77 8.95
C GLU A 95 1.19 -18.99 8.86
N GLU A 96 1.20 -17.92 8.05
CA GLU A 96 2.38 -17.06 7.85
C GLU A 96 2.71 -16.16 9.07
N LYS A 97 1.84 -16.14 10.09
CA LYS A 97 1.96 -15.34 11.33
C LYS A 97 2.40 -13.90 11.07
N ILE A 98 1.53 -13.14 10.38
CA ILE A 98 1.83 -11.78 9.95
C ILE A 98 1.77 -10.84 11.15
N HIS A 99 2.95 -10.46 11.63
CA HIS A 99 3.12 -9.48 12.70
C HIS A 99 3.82 -8.22 12.18
N ASN A 100 3.55 -7.10 12.86
CA ASN A 100 4.17 -5.82 12.57
C ASN A 100 4.05 -5.40 11.09
N VAL A 101 2.82 -5.32 10.59
CA VAL A 101 2.57 -4.74 9.26
C VAL A 101 3.20 -3.34 9.19
N VAL A 102 3.96 -3.12 8.11
CA VAL A 102 4.66 -1.90 7.74
C VAL A 102 3.77 -1.09 6.80
N ASP A 103 3.32 -1.69 5.71
CA ASP A 103 2.37 -1.10 4.76
C ASP A 103 1.51 -2.20 4.12
N MET A 104 0.35 -1.83 3.59
CA MET A 104 -0.50 -2.72 2.81
C MET A 104 -1.10 -1.97 1.63
N GLN A 105 -1.26 -2.65 0.50
CA GLN A 105 -1.77 -2.07 -0.73
C GLN A 105 -2.54 -3.12 -1.53
N PHE A 106 -3.63 -2.73 -2.19
CA PHE A 106 -4.30 -3.62 -3.13
C PHE A 106 -3.54 -3.66 -4.46
N LEU A 107 -3.35 -4.87 -5.00
CA LEU A 107 -2.72 -5.09 -6.30
C LEU A 107 -3.75 -5.04 -7.43
N GLN A 108 -3.33 -4.55 -8.59
CA GLN A 108 -4.19 -4.48 -9.77
C GLN A 108 -4.07 -5.73 -10.63
N GLY A 109 -5.18 -6.09 -11.28
CA GLY A 109 -5.20 -7.09 -12.34
C GLY A 109 -5.50 -8.52 -11.92
N TYR A 110 -5.83 -8.73 -10.65
CA TYR A 110 -6.31 -9.99 -10.12
C TYR A 110 -7.83 -10.08 -10.18
N TYR A 111 -8.35 -11.29 -10.43
CA TYR A 111 -9.79 -11.55 -10.52
C TYR A 111 -10.51 -11.36 -9.18
N GLU A 112 -9.84 -11.73 -8.08
CA GLU A 112 -10.25 -11.44 -6.71
C GLU A 112 -9.48 -10.23 -6.14
N PRO A 113 -10.06 -9.47 -5.19
CA PRO A 113 -9.33 -8.42 -4.49
C PRO A 113 -8.08 -9.00 -3.84
N THR A 114 -6.92 -8.52 -4.26
CA THR A 114 -5.64 -9.08 -3.84
C THR A 114 -4.88 -8.05 -3.02
N LEU A 115 -4.66 -8.35 -1.74
CA LEU A 115 -4.04 -7.43 -0.79
C LEU A 115 -2.57 -7.83 -0.57
N PHE A 116 -1.66 -6.96 -0.99
CA PHE A 116 -0.26 -7.04 -0.66
C PHE A 116 -0.01 -6.49 0.74
N ILE A 117 0.76 -7.22 1.56
CA ILE A 117 1.13 -6.85 2.92
C ILE A 117 2.64 -6.94 3.04
N LEU A 118 3.27 -5.81 3.37
CA LEU A 118 4.66 -5.72 3.78
C LEU A 118 4.71 -5.74 5.31
N TYR A 119 5.48 -6.65 5.89
CA TYR A 119 5.51 -6.84 7.34
C TYR A 119 6.89 -7.29 7.82
N GLU A 120 7.10 -7.23 9.14
CA GLU A 120 8.38 -7.58 9.76
C GLU A 120 8.12 -8.45 11.00
N PRO A 121 8.12 -9.78 10.89
CA PRO A 121 7.78 -10.66 12.00
C PRO A 121 8.63 -10.38 13.25
N ILE A 122 9.93 -10.18 13.04
CA ILE A 122 10.90 -9.89 14.08
C ILE A 122 11.54 -8.54 13.79
N ARG A 123 11.14 -7.53 14.55
CA ARG A 123 11.70 -6.18 14.41
C ARG A 123 13.21 -6.12 14.65
N THR A 124 13.90 -5.38 13.81
CA THR A 124 15.30 -4.99 13.99
C THR A 124 15.48 -3.47 13.90
N TRP A 125 16.71 -3.01 14.07
CA TRP A 125 17.11 -1.61 13.89
C TRP A 125 18.58 -1.55 13.51
N VAL A 126 19.06 -0.38 13.09
CA VAL A 126 20.40 -0.19 12.49
C VAL A 126 21.54 -0.75 13.37
N GLY A 127 21.49 -0.58 14.69
CA GLY A 127 22.54 -1.09 15.59
C GLY A 127 22.53 -2.61 15.80
N ARG A 128 21.50 -3.32 15.32
CA ARG A 128 21.40 -4.78 15.38
C ARG A 128 21.67 -5.49 14.05
N LEU A 129 22.02 -4.74 13.01
CA LEU A 129 22.35 -5.32 11.70
C LEU A 129 23.46 -6.37 11.70
N PRO A 130 24.48 -6.31 12.58
CA PRO A 130 25.45 -7.41 12.68
C PRO A 130 24.82 -8.76 13.06
N THR A 131 23.67 -8.76 13.74
CA THR A 131 22.97 -9.97 14.20
C THR A 131 21.73 -10.29 13.37
N ARG A 132 21.02 -9.26 12.88
CA ARG A 132 19.74 -9.40 12.18
C ARG A 132 19.67 -8.44 11.01
N LYS A 133 19.81 -8.98 9.81
CA LYS A 133 19.55 -8.32 8.53
C LYS A 133 18.28 -8.89 7.91
N ASP A 134 17.74 -8.16 6.95
CA ASP A 134 16.73 -8.66 6.02
C ASP A 134 15.52 -9.29 6.70
N THR A 135 14.96 -8.59 7.67
CA THR A 135 13.87 -9.07 8.52
C THR A 135 12.47 -8.85 7.94
N CYS A 136 12.36 -8.02 6.89
CA CYS A 136 11.08 -7.75 6.23
C CYS A 136 10.66 -8.91 5.33
N ARG A 137 9.36 -9.05 5.15
CA ARG A 137 8.72 -10.08 4.35
C ARG A 137 7.52 -9.50 3.63
N LEU A 138 7.14 -10.12 2.51
CA LEU A 138 5.86 -9.85 1.86
C LEU A 138 4.96 -11.07 1.97
N ALA A 139 3.67 -10.82 2.10
CA ALA A 139 2.61 -11.80 1.89
C ALA A 139 1.49 -11.15 1.09
N THR A 140 0.95 -11.86 0.12
CA THR A 140 -0.15 -11.40 -0.71
C THR A 140 -1.35 -12.30 -0.49
N LEU A 141 -2.47 -11.70 -0.08
CA LEU A 141 -3.71 -12.40 0.23
C LEU A 141 -4.70 -12.26 -0.92
N SER A 142 -5.27 -13.36 -1.41
CA SER A 142 -6.46 -13.31 -2.27
C SER A 142 -7.71 -13.28 -1.39
N LEU A 143 -8.59 -12.30 -1.53
CA LEU A 143 -9.74 -12.14 -0.64
C LEU A 143 -11.02 -12.66 -1.31
N ASN A 144 -11.44 -13.87 -0.96
CA ASN A 144 -12.77 -14.35 -1.29
C ASN A 144 -13.76 -13.89 -0.23
N MET A 145 -14.52 -12.84 -0.55
CA MET A 145 -15.47 -12.23 0.40
C MET A 145 -16.76 -13.05 0.59
N GLN A 146 -17.09 -13.96 -0.34
CA GLN A 146 -18.29 -14.79 -0.24
C GLN A 146 -18.08 -15.92 0.77
N GLU A 147 -16.96 -16.62 0.65
CA GLU A 147 -16.59 -17.73 1.54
C GLU A 147 -15.81 -17.25 2.78
N LYS A 148 -15.37 -15.98 2.79
CA LYS A 148 -14.48 -15.38 3.80
C LYS A 148 -13.14 -16.11 3.94
N VAL A 149 -12.71 -16.77 2.87
CA VAL A 149 -11.42 -17.46 2.77
C VAL A 149 -10.39 -16.52 2.16
N HIS A 150 -9.17 -16.57 2.68
CA HIS A 150 -8.12 -15.61 2.32
C HIS A 150 -6.73 -16.27 2.26
N PRO A 151 -6.45 -17.10 1.24
CA PRO A 151 -5.17 -17.80 1.13
C PRO A 151 -4.04 -16.83 0.79
N VAL A 152 -2.84 -17.17 1.27
CA VAL A 152 -1.59 -16.51 0.85
C VAL A 152 -1.22 -17.07 -0.53
N ILE A 153 -1.28 -16.24 -1.57
CA ILE A 153 -1.00 -16.66 -2.96
C ILE A 153 0.46 -16.43 -3.38
N TRP A 154 1.14 -15.54 -2.66
CA TRP A 154 2.54 -15.20 -2.92
C TRP A 154 3.19 -14.66 -1.65
N SER A 155 4.34 -15.20 -1.28
CA SER A 155 5.18 -14.71 -0.21
C SER A 155 6.65 -14.64 -0.65
N LEU A 156 7.40 -13.77 0.01
CA LEU A 156 8.84 -13.62 -0.17
C LEU A 156 9.47 -13.20 1.16
N ASP A 157 10.51 -13.91 1.54
CA ASP A 157 11.30 -13.65 2.73
C ASP A 157 12.57 -12.86 2.40
N ASN A 158 13.25 -12.41 3.46
CA ASN A 158 14.57 -11.78 3.40
C ASN A 158 14.61 -10.47 2.60
N LEU A 159 13.54 -9.65 2.70
CA LEU A 159 13.57 -8.28 2.20
C LEU A 159 14.37 -7.38 3.16
N PRO A 160 15.02 -6.31 2.68
CA PRO A 160 15.77 -5.39 3.53
C PRO A 160 14.95 -4.90 4.72
N TYR A 161 15.58 -4.84 5.90
CA TYR A 161 14.89 -4.51 7.15
C TYR A 161 14.30 -3.09 7.18
N ASP A 162 14.79 -2.19 6.33
CA ASP A 162 14.43 -0.78 6.25
C ASP A 162 13.34 -0.51 5.20
N CYS A 163 12.61 -1.54 4.75
CA CYS A 163 11.42 -1.34 3.91
C CYS A 163 10.41 -0.43 4.62
N GLN A 164 9.88 0.58 3.90
CA GLN A 164 9.00 1.60 4.47
C GLN A 164 7.59 1.61 3.90
N LYS A 165 7.46 1.43 2.58
CA LYS A 165 6.19 1.59 1.87
C LYS A 165 6.16 0.79 0.59
N ALA A 166 4.96 0.46 0.13
CA ALA A 166 4.72 -0.23 -1.12
C ALA A 166 3.88 0.65 -2.07
N LEU A 167 4.14 0.53 -3.37
CA LEU A 167 3.40 1.22 -4.41
C LEU A 167 2.97 0.20 -5.48
N PRO A 168 1.69 -0.18 -5.53
CA PRO A 168 1.19 -1.13 -6.51
C PRO A 168 1.26 -0.51 -7.90
N LEU A 169 1.73 -1.28 -8.88
CA LEU A 169 1.83 -0.82 -10.27
C LEU A 169 0.59 -1.26 -11.05
N PRO A 170 -0.01 -0.36 -11.85
CA PRO A 170 -1.17 -0.70 -12.67
C PRO A 170 -0.77 -1.58 -13.85
N LYS A 171 -1.79 -2.11 -14.54
CA LYS A 171 -1.58 -2.69 -15.86
C LYS A 171 -0.99 -1.61 -16.80
N PRO A 172 -0.07 -1.97 -17.71
CA PRO A 172 0.32 -3.33 -18.05
C PRO A 172 1.56 -3.88 -17.33
N THR A 173 2.29 -3.06 -16.57
CA THR A 173 3.53 -3.45 -15.86
C THR A 173 3.23 -4.46 -14.73
N GLY A 174 2.21 -4.16 -13.91
CA GLY A 174 1.85 -4.96 -12.76
C GLY A 174 2.97 -5.10 -11.71
N GLY A 175 2.68 -5.85 -10.64
CA GLY A 175 3.58 -6.00 -9.52
C GLY A 175 3.54 -4.81 -8.56
N VAL A 176 4.60 -4.64 -7.78
CA VAL A 176 4.69 -3.65 -6.70
C VAL A 176 6.12 -3.12 -6.59
N LEU A 177 6.25 -1.83 -6.32
CA LEU A 177 7.51 -1.22 -5.91
C LEU A 177 7.54 -1.14 -4.40
N VAL A 178 8.60 -1.65 -3.78
CA VAL A 178 8.88 -1.50 -2.36
C VAL A 178 10.02 -0.49 -2.23
N PHE A 179 9.78 0.55 -1.42
CA PHE A 179 10.77 1.58 -1.13
C PHE A 179 11.32 1.34 0.27
N THR A 180 12.64 1.31 0.37
CA THR A 180 13.37 1.28 1.64
C THR A 180 13.91 2.68 1.94
N VAL A 181 14.76 2.84 2.97
CA VAL A 181 15.47 4.10 3.19
C VAL A 181 16.53 4.35 2.12
N SER A 182 17.09 3.28 1.56
CA SER A 182 18.34 3.31 0.78
C SER A 182 18.24 2.67 -0.60
N SER A 183 17.12 2.04 -0.94
CA SER A 183 16.94 1.23 -2.15
C SER A 183 15.49 1.22 -2.64
N VAL A 184 15.31 0.82 -3.89
CA VAL A 184 14.01 0.57 -4.52
C VAL A 184 14.00 -0.83 -5.10
N ILE A 185 12.94 -1.57 -4.81
CA ILE A 185 12.78 -2.99 -5.17
C ILE A 185 11.50 -3.13 -5.98
N TYR A 186 11.60 -3.62 -7.20
CA TYR A 186 10.47 -4.12 -7.97
C TYR A 186 10.26 -5.60 -7.69
N LEU A 187 9.04 -5.93 -7.29
CA LEU A 187 8.60 -7.28 -7.00
C LEU A 187 7.38 -7.63 -7.85
N ASN A 188 7.41 -8.81 -8.45
CA ASN A 188 6.30 -9.37 -9.21
C ASN A 188 6.29 -10.89 -9.01
N GLN A 189 5.11 -11.50 -9.01
CA GLN A 189 4.96 -12.94 -8.80
C GLN A 189 5.65 -13.77 -9.90
N ASN A 190 5.68 -13.26 -11.13
CA ASN A 190 6.15 -14.00 -12.31
C ASN A 190 7.56 -13.61 -12.78
N VAL A 191 8.20 -12.62 -12.15
CA VAL A 191 9.51 -12.10 -12.54
C VAL A 191 10.40 -12.07 -11.31
N PRO A 192 11.68 -12.47 -11.40
CA PRO A 192 12.60 -12.37 -10.27
C PRO A 192 12.69 -10.93 -9.76
N PRO A 193 12.91 -10.72 -8.45
CA PRO A 193 13.09 -9.39 -7.89
C PRO A 193 14.16 -8.58 -8.62
N TYR A 194 13.85 -7.32 -8.90
CA TYR A 194 14.82 -6.36 -9.43
C TYR A 194 14.98 -5.22 -8.43
N ALA A 195 16.21 -4.95 -7.99
CA ALA A 195 16.44 -3.92 -6.99
C ALA A 195 17.69 -3.10 -7.27
N VAL A 196 17.61 -1.82 -6.91
CA VAL A 196 18.73 -0.89 -7.01
C VAL A 196 18.99 -0.22 -5.67
N SER A 197 20.27 -0.13 -5.29
CA SER A 197 20.72 0.71 -4.19
C SER A 197 20.87 2.14 -4.68
N LEU A 198 20.25 3.08 -3.96
CA LEU A 198 20.35 4.52 -4.20
C LEU A 198 21.40 5.19 -3.30
N LEU A 199 21.95 4.43 -2.36
CA LEU A 199 23.12 4.84 -1.61
C LEU A 199 24.32 4.01 -2.07
N ASN A 200 25.48 4.65 -2.16
CA ASN A 200 26.78 3.97 -2.17
C ASN A 200 27.15 3.45 -0.76
N ALA A 201 26.15 3.14 0.07
CA ALA A 201 26.37 2.44 1.31
C ALA A 201 26.70 0.99 0.93
N GLY A 202 27.94 0.57 1.19
CA GLY A 202 28.44 -0.74 0.80
C GLY A 202 27.62 -1.91 1.35
N ASP A 203 27.97 -3.11 0.89
CA ASP A 203 27.34 -4.45 1.06
C ASP A 203 27.04 -4.90 2.52
N HIS A 204 27.10 -4.01 3.51
CA HIS A 204 26.99 -4.33 4.92
C HIS A 204 25.59 -4.17 5.51
N VAL A 205 24.66 -3.49 4.83
CA VAL A 205 23.33 -3.15 5.38
C VAL A 205 22.30 -4.25 5.13
N THR A 206 22.40 -4.95 4.00
CA THR A 206 21.46 -5.99 3.55
C THR A 206 22.19 -6.99 2.67
N ASN A 207 21.76 -8.25 2.69
CA ASN A 207 22.25 -9.30 1.80
C ASN A 207 21.33 -9.49 0.58
N PHE A 208 20.30 -8.67 0.44
CA PHE A 208 19.39 -8.73 -0.71
C PHE A 208 20.13 -8.34 -2.00
N PRO A 209 19.98 -9.10 -3.10
CA PRO A 209 20.71 -8.82 -4.33
C PRO A 209 20.23 -7.51 -4.97
N MET A 210 21.11 -6.52 -5.04
CA MET A 210 20.83 -5.20 -5.61
C MET A 210 21.96 -4.74 -6.52
N LYS A 211 21.62 -3.93 -7.52
CA LYS A 211 22.61 -3.22 -8.34
C LYS A 211 22.83 -1.83 -7.78
N ALA A 212 24.04 -1.28 -7.88
CA ALA A 212 24.24 0.14 -7.61
C ALA A 212 23.55 0.97 -8.70
N GLN A 213 22.74 1.95 -8.32
CA GLN A 213 22.21 2.93 -9.26
C GLN A 213 23.28 3.97 -9.54
N GLU A 214 23.76 4.03 -10.78
CA GLU A 214 24.73 5.05 -11.19
C GLU A 214 24.07 6.45 -11.21
N SER A 215 24.87 7.46 -10.90
CA SER A 215 24.50 8.89 -11.00
C SER A 215 23.42 9.38 -10.02
N VAL A 216 22.95 8.55 -9.08
CA VAL A 216 21.91 8.91 -8.11
C VAL A 216 22.37 8.52 -6.71
N ALA A 217 22.46 9.51 -5.82
CA ALA A 217 22.81 9.31 -4.41
C ALA A 217 21.78 10.00 -3.52
N ILE A 218 20.66 9.32 -3.25
CA ILE A 218 19.53 9.90 -2.50
C ILE A 218 19.06 8.96 -1.39
N MET A 219 18.53 9.54 -0.31
CA MET A 219 17.83 8.81 0.75
C MET A 219 16.32 8.95 0.56
N LEU A 220 15.62 7.85 0.75
CA LEU A 220 14.17 7.75 0.58
C LEU A 220 13.40 7.70 1.91
N ASP A 221 14.07 7.96 3.03
CA ASP A 221 13.40 8.08 4.32
C ASP A 221 12.39 9.23 4.31
N ASN A 222 11.15 8.93 4.72
CA ASN A 222 10.02 9.86 4.72
C ASN A 222 9.67 10.49 3.35
N SER A 223 10.35 10.12 2.27
CA SER A 223 9.74 9.43 1.12
C SER A 223 8.29 9.70 0.71
N HIS A 224 7.96 10.72 -0.08
CA HIS A 224 6.64 10.83 -0.69
C HIS A 224 6.63 10.38 -2.17
N VAL A 225 6.22 9.13 -2.45
CA VAL A 225 6.04 8.58 -3.83
C VAL A 225 4.59 8.53 -4.35
N CYS A 226 4.34 8.84 -5.63
CA CYS A 226 3.06 8.66 -6.34
C CYS A 226 3.27 8.27 -7.81
N LEU A 227 2.32 7.57 -8.45
CA LEU A 227 2.41 7.17 -9.87
C LEU A 227 1.88 8.23 -10.82
N LEU A 228 2.72 8.70 -11.75
CA LEU A 228 2.31 9.57 -12.87
C LEU A 228 1.68 8.79 -14.02
N SER A 229 2.15 7.56 -14.24
CA SER A 229 1.72 6.69 -15.32
C SER A 229 1.98 5.23 -14.96
N SER A 230 1.70 4.30 -15.89
CA SER A 230 1.95 2.87 -15.67
C SER A 230 3.43 2.48 -15.52
N ASN A 231 4.36 3.36 -15.91
CA ASN A 231 5.80 3.13 -15.86
C ASN A 231 6.58 4.33 -15.30
N GLN A 232 5.91 5.31 -14.69
CA GLN A 232 6.57 6.46 -14.10
C GLN A 232 6.01 6.77 -12.71
N ALA A 233 6.92 7.02 -11.78
CA ALA A 233 6.61 7.46 -10.42
C ALA A 233 7.33 8.78 -10.12
N VAL A 234 6.67 9.66 -9.39
CA VAL A 234 7.30 10.85 -8.79
C VAL A 234 7.64 10.55 -7.36
N ILE A 235 8.87 10.88 -6.97
CA ILE A 235 9.42 10.73 -5.63
C ILE A 235 9.77 12.13 -5.13
N SER A 236 9.09 12.59 -4.10
CA SER A 236 9.52 13.76 -3.32
C SER A 236 10.27 13.27 -2.08
N THR A 237 11.50 13.72 -1.95
CA THR A 237 12.37 13.39 -0.81
C THR A 237 12.09 14.31 0.38
N LYS A 238 12.65 13.97 1.55
CA LYS A 238 12.55 14.79 2.76
C LYS A 238 13.28 16.13 2.68
N SER A 239 14.15 16.34 1.68
CA SER A 239 14.80 17.62 1.42
C SER A 239 13.95 18.53 0.51
N GLY A 240 12.81 18.03 0.02
CA GLY A 240 11.95 18.72 -0.94
C GLY A 240 12.37 18.51 -2.40
N GLU A 241 13.45 17.76 -2.67
CA GLU A 241 13.82 17.42 -4.04
C GLU A 241 12.83 16.42 -4.65
N ILE A 242 12.43 16.69 -5.89
CA ILE A 242 11.49 15.89 -6.66
C ILE A 242 12.24 15.17 -7.78
N TYR A 243 12.16 13.84 -7.76
CA TYR A 243 12.68 12.96 -8.79
C TYR A 243 11.54 12.30 -9.55
N VAL A 244 11.72 12.13 -10.86
CA VAL A 244 10.88 11.26 -11.68
C VAL A 244 11.64 9.97 -11.89
N MET A 245 11.09 8.88 -11.39
CA MET A 245 11.58 7.53 -11.61
C MET A 245 10.81 6.88 -12.76
N THR A 246 11.51 6.57 -13.85
CA THR A 246 10.96 5.82 -14.99
C THR A 246 11.38 4.35 -14.90
N LEU A 247 10.40 3.45 -15.00
CA LEU A 247 10.58 2.02 -15.05
C LEU A 247 10.89 1.61 -16.49
N CYS A 248 12.12 1.16 -16.75
CA CYS A 248 12.53 0.66 -18.06
C CYS A 248 12.06 -0.79 -18.22
N LEU A 249 11.07 -0.99 -19.07
CA LEU A 249 10.45 -2.29 -19.33
C LEU A 249 11.15 -3.01 -20.49
N ASP A 250 11.22 -4.34 -20.45
CA ASP A 250 11.57 -5.16 -21.60
C ASP A 250 10.36 -5.46 -22.51
N ASN A 251 10.58 -6.21 -23.58
CA ASN A 251 9.53 -6.62 -24.52
C ASN A 251 8.42 -7.45 -23.85
N THR A 252 8.74 -8.12 -22.74
CA THR A 252 7.78 -8.89 -21.92
C THR A 252 7.12 -8.06 -20.82
N ARG A 253 7.36 -6.74 -20.80
CA ARG A 253 6.87 -5.77 -19.81
C ARG A 253 7.41 -5.97 -18.40
N ALA A 254 8.49 -6.73 -18.25
CA ALA A 254 9.20 -6.86 -16.98
C ALA A 254 10.17 -5.69 -16.80
N VAL A 255 10.29 -5.20 -15.57
CA VAL A 255 11.20 -4.10 -15.24
C VAL A 255 12.65 -4.61 -15.22
N ARG A 256 13.52 -3.97 -16.01
CA ARG A 256 14.95 -4.31 -16.10
C ARG A 256 15.87 -3.25 -15.55
N ASN A 257 15.41 -2.00 -15.53
CA ASN A 257 16.17 -0.88 -15.04
C ASN A 257 15.26 0.21 -14.48
N PHE A 258 15.84 1.09 -13.66
CA PHE A 258 15.23 2.34 -13.24
C PHE A 258 16.07 3.50 -13.77
N HIS A 259 15.39 4.52 -14.26
CA HIS A 259 15.99 5.79 -14.61
C HIS A 259 15.45 6.87 -13.67
N PHE A 260 16.32 7.68 -13.09
CA PHE A 260 15.93 8.75 -12.18
C PHE A 260 16.38 10.08 -12.74
N ASP A 261 15.43 10.99 -12.89
CA ASP A 261 15.69 12.36 -13.29
C ASP A 261 15.29 13.30 -12.15
N LYS A 262 16.20 14.19 -11.76
CA LYS A 262 15.84 15.28 -10.84
C LYS A 262 15.01 16.30 -11.62
N ALA A 263 13.71 16.36 -11.32
CA ALA A 263 12.78 17.23 -12.03
C ALA A 263 12.73 18.64 -11.45
N ALA A 264 12.68 18.75 -10.11
CA ALA A 264 12.54 20.04 -9.42
C ALA A 264 12.93 19.93 -7.94
N SER A 265 12.82 21.05 -7.22
CA SER A 265 12.76 21.09 -5.76
C SER A 265 11.52 21.88 -5.35
N SER A 266 10.84 21.44 -4.28
CA SER A 266 9.61 22.03 -3.76
C SER A 266 9.60 22.02 -2.22
N VAL A 267 8.48 22.43 -1.63
CA VAL A 267 8.26 22.36 -0.18
C VAL A 267 8.09 20.92 0.28
N LEU A 268 8.29 20.68 1.58
CA LEU A 268 8.10 19.35 2.17
C LEU A 268 6.64 18.91 2.07
N PRO A 269 6.32 17.84 1.33
CA PRO A 269 4.94 17.40 1.19
C PRO A 269 4.45 16.70 2.45
N SER A 270 3.21 16.98 2.86
CA SER A 270 2.48 16.20 3.87
C SER A 270 1.46 15.25 3.25
N CYS A 271 1.08 15.49 1.99
CA CYS A 271 0.18 14.67 1.21
C CYS A 271 0.64 14.61 -0.26
N LYS A 272 0.08 13.68 -1.01
CA LYS A 272 0.33 13.54 -2.44
C LYS A 272 -0.99 13.39 -3.16
N PHE A 273 -1.11 14.04 -4.31
CA PHE A 273 -2.25 13.91 -5.19
C PHE A 273 -1.80 14.11 -6.63
N ILE A 274 -2.33 13.29 -7.54
CA ILE A 274 -2.20 13.49 -8.98
C ILE A 274 -3.61 13.62 -9.54
N THR A 275 -3.93 14.80 -10.04
CA THR A 275 -5.19 15.03 -10.76
C THR A 275 -5.04 14.49 -12.19
N TYR A 276 -5.67 13.36 -12.49
CA TYR A 276 -5.95 13.04 -13.89
C TYR A 276 -7.17 13.85 -14.31
N TYR A 277 -6.97 14.87 -15.16
CA TYR A 277 -8.08 15.53 -15.85
C TYR A 277 -8.69 14.53 -16.86
N LEU A 278 -9.54 13.63 -16.39
CA LEU A 278 -10.46 12.89 -17.24
C LEU A 278 -11.61 13.83 -17.60
N LEU A 279 -11.48 14.51 -18.74
CA LEU A 279 -12.59 15.16 -19.41
C LEU A 279 -13.68 14.10 -19.66
N LYS A 280 -14.81 14.28 -18.97
CA LYS A 280 -16.10 13.55 -19.03
C LYS A 280 -16.33 12.53 -17.90
N ASN A 281 -17.15 12.99 -16.94
CA ASN A 281 -18.03 12.20 -16.05
C ASN A 281 -17.46 11.67 -14.72
N GLY A 282 -17.03 12.59 -13.85
CA GLY A 282 -16.94 12.35 -12.41
C GLY A 282 -15.49 12.29 -11.91
N ILE A 283 -15.15 13.19 -11.00
CA ILE A 283 -13.84 13.20 -10.33
C ILE A 283 -13.93 12.27 -9.13
N LEU A 284 -13.24 11.13 -9.16
CA LEU A 284 -12.96 10.32 -7.98
C LEU A 284 -11.65 10.81 -7.37
N THR A 285 -11.77 11.63 -6.33
CA THR A 285 -10.63 12.17 -5.57
C THR A 285 -10.34 11.26 -4.39
N PHE A 286 -9.21 10.55 -4.41
CA PHE A 286 -8.72 9.84 -3.23
C PHE A 286 -7.65 10.69 -2.54
N PHE A 287 -7.93 11.10 -1.30
CA PHE A 287 -6.93 11.65 -0.41
C PHE A 287 -6.34 10.52 0.42
N SER A 288 -5.02 10.32 0.33
CA SER A 288 -4.28 9.55 1.33
C SER A 288 -3.57 10.53 2.25
N PHE A 289 -4.12 10.72 3.45
CA PHE A 289 -3.44 11.37 4.57
C PHE A 289 -2.74 10.26 5.40
N GLU A 290 -1.43 10.37 5.63
CA GLU A 290 -0.71 9.56 6.63
C GLU A 290 -0.61 10.28 7.98
#